data_AF-A0A931XZ03-F1
#
_entry.id   AF-A0A931XZ03-F1
#
_cell.length_a   1.000
_cell.length_b   1.000
_cell.length_c   1.000
_cell.angle_alpha   90.00
_cell.angle_beta   90.00
_cell.angle_gamma   90.00
#
_symmetry.space_group_name_H-M   'P 1'
#
loop_
_entity.id
_entity.type
_entity.pdbx_description
1 polymer ?
#
loop_
_entity_poly.entity_id
_entity_poly.type
_entity_poly.pdbx_seq_one_letter_code
_entity_poly.pdbx_strand_id
1 'polypeptide(L)'
;MPKDLIDNAALFPTPVSVPRDGDLATGGAFEVPYQQLANRTAYLREQIETHGVRRVRRSADFGALRGVADMQALDVRWVTGHGVYWYDAATSDAEEPPWSVKPSSGVGLWRHTESARRTEVGRAFHRFFTVPLSTVNSEWTDAGLAVTLRGAHAREWVQIHLHGDFRVEGLAGVYRVAVIESDGTLTELPEMAFGMWPAAGTQPRAFCAVHRVGVAGDVNVKVQFKTLGASANVQILGPAALVAQLVRP
;
A
#
# COMPACT_ATOMS: atom_id res chain seq x y z
N MET A 1 19.93 -41.30 23.70
CA MET A 1 19.84 -39.84 23.97
C MET A 1 20.45 -39.11 22.79
N PRO A 2 19.97 -37.89 22.45
CA PRO A 2 20.60 -37.08 21.41
C PRO A 2 22.08 -36.89 21.73
N LYS A 3 22.94 -37.10 20.73
CA LYS A 3 24.38 -36.81 20.78
C LYS A 3 24.61 -35.31 20.55
N ASP A 4 25.87 -34.91 20.63
CA ASP A 4 26.33 -33.54 20.41
C ASP A 4 25.65 -32.91 19.17
N LEU A 5 25.19 -31.68 19.33
CA LEU A 5 24.49 -30.91 18.30
C LEU A 5 25.50 -30.43 17.27
N ILE A 6 25.73 -31.23 16.23
CA ILE A 6 26.81 -31.02 15.24
C ILE A 6 26.36 -30.37 13.92
N ASP A 7 25.05 -30.25 13.66
CA ASP A 7 24.55 -29.67 12.42
C ASP A 7 24.26 -28.17 12.56
N ASN A 8 25.08 -27.35 11.91
CA ASN A 8 24.81 -25.94 11.66
C ASN A 8 24.13 -25.76 10.29
N ALA A 9 23.14 -26.60 9.99
CA ALA A 9 22.49 -26.62 8.68
C ALA A 9 21.44 -25.50 8.59
N ALA A 10 21.78 -24.43 7.87
CA ALA A 10 20.90 -23.28 7.62
C ALA A 10 19.63 -23.60 6.78
N LEU A 11 19.49 -24.84 6.30
CA LEU A 11 18.40 -25.31 5.45
C LEU A 11 17.96 -26.71 5.87
N PHE A 12 16.64 -26.93 5.93
CA PHE A 12 16.01 -28.23 6.18
C PHE A 12 15.30 -28.72 4.90
N PRO A 13 16.04 -29.11 3.86
CA PRO A 13 15.48 -29.39 2.53
C PRO A 13 14.58 -30.64 2.51
N THR A 14 14.67 -31.50 3.53
CA THR A 14 13.89 -32.74 3.62
C THR A 14 13.05 -32.77 4.90
N PRO A 15 11.84 -33.36 4.88
CA PRO A 15 11.08 -33.64 6.10
C PRO A 15 11.84 -34.56 7.07
N VAL A 16 11.60 -34.43 8.39
CA VAL A 16 12.07 -35.42 9.37
C VAL A 16 11.29 -36.70 9.15
N SER A 17 11.98 -37.80 8.88
CA SER A 17 11.34 -39.10 8.69
C SER A 17 10.97 -39.70 10.04
N VAL A 18 9.70 -39.64 10.40
CA VAL A 18 9.18 -40.26 11.62
C VAL A 18 8.92 -41.75 11.36
N PRO A 19 9.34 -42.67 12.25
CA PRO A 19 9.04 -44.09 12.14
C PRO A 19 7.53 -44.33 12.04
N ARG A 20 7.14 -45.26 11.17
CA ARG A 20 5.75 -45.68 10.95
C ARG A 20 5.51 -47.06 11.55
N ASP A 21 4.24 -47.39 11.68
CA ASP A 21 3.83 -48.71 12.13
C ASP A 21 4.35 -49.80 11.16
N GLY A 22 5.05 -50.79 11.71
CA GLY A 22 5.71 -51.85 10.95
C GLY A 22 7.20 -51.62 10.63
N ASP A 23 7.75 -50.45 10.96
CA ASP A 23 9.19 -50.22 10.81
C ASP A 23 9.99 -51.04 11.84
N LEU A 24 11.16 -51.54 11.42
CA LEU A 24 12.07 -52.29 12.29
C LEU A 24 12.54 -51.41 13.45
N ALA A 25 12.20 -51.81 14.67
CA ALA A 25 12.59 -51.16 15.91
C ALA A 25 14.09 -51.31 16.20
N THR A 26 14.91 -50.56 15.48
CA THR A 26 16.34 -50.45 15.71
C THR A 26 16.65 -49.17 16.50
N GLY A 27 17.74 -49.17 17.29
CA GLY A 27 18.15 -47.96 18.02
C GLY A 27 18.27 -46.74 17.10
N GLY A 28 18.77 -46.93 15.87
CA GLY A 28 18.88 -45.88 14.85
C GLY A 28 17.52 -45.36 14.35
N ALA A 29 16.50 -46.21 14.24
CA ALA A 29 15.16 -45.80 13.81
C ALA A 29 14.54 -44.76 14.76
N PHE A 30 14.85 -44.84 16.06
CA PHE A 30 14.40 -43.84 17.03
C PHE A 30 15.39 -42.67 17.14
N GLU A 31 16.70 -42.94 17.18
CA GLU A 31 17.71 -41.92 17.45
C GLU A 31 17.80 -40.84 16.37
N VAL A 32 17.76 -41.24 15.09
CA VAL A 32 17.92 -40.33 13.94
C VAL A 32 16.87 -39.20 13.89
N PRO A 33 15.55 -39.47 13.94
CA PRO A 33 14.55 -38.41 13.88
C PRO A 33 14.59 -37.47 15.09
N TYR A 34 14.86 -37.99 16.29
CA TYR A 34 14.99 -37.15 17.49
C TYR A 34 16.23 -36.25 17.43
N GLN A 35 17.35 -36.74 16.89
CA GLN A 35 18.55 -35.92 16.66
C GLN A 35 18.27 -34.81 15.63
N GLN A 36 17.59 -35.12 14.53
CA GLN A 36 17.23 -34.13 13.52
C GLN A 36 16.30 -33.03 14.08
N LEU A 37 15.36 -33.40 14.95
CA LEU A 37 14.50 -32.45 15.64
C LEU A 37 15.27 -31.57 16.63
N ALA A 38 16.20 -32.17 17.38
CA ALA A 38 17.07 -31.45 18.31
C ALA A 38 17.95 -30.43 17.59
N ASN A 39 18.59 -30.81 16.47
CA ASN A 39 19.40 -29.91 15.64
C ASN A 39 18.55 -28.75 15.08
N ARG A 40 17.33 -29.01 14.58
CA ARG A 40 16.39 -27.96 14.12
C ARG A 40 16.02 -26.98 15.22
N THR A 41 15.72 -27.49 16.40
CA THR A 41 15.30 -26.67 17.55
C THR A 41 16.46 -25.82 18.05
N ALA A 42 17.67 -26.39 18.09
CA ALA A 42 18.90 -25.68 18.43
C ALA A 42 19.22 -24.57 17.42
N TYR A 43 19.11 -24.85 16.11
CA TYR A 43 19.27 -23.84 15.07
C TYR A 43 18.23 -22.72 15.20
N LEU A 44 16.94 -23.05 15.38
CA LEU A 44 15.92 -22.02 15.59
C LEU A 44 16.20 -21.20 16.84
N ARG A 45 16.64 -21.83 17.93
CA ARG A 45 17.04 -21.14 19.15
C ARG A 45 18.24 -20.22 18.90
N GLU A 46 19.27 -20.66 18.19
CA GLU A 46 20.42 -19.83 17.80
C GLU A 46 19.98 -18.68 16.89
N GLN A 47 19.08 -18.91 15.94
CA GLN A 47 18.48 -17.84 15.14
C GLN A 47 17.71 -16.84 16.02
N ILE A 48 17.03 -17.31 17.06
CA ILE A 48 16.32 -16.47 18.04
C ILE A 48 17.30 -15.69 18.94
N GLU A 49 18.36 -16.32 19.41
CA GLU A 49 19.31 -15.78 20.40
C GLU A 49 20.40 -14.91 19.75
N THR A 50 20.92 -15.33 18.59
CA THR A 50 22.02 -14.69 17.85
C THR A 50 21.52 -13.68 16.83
N HIS A 51 20.47 -14.02 16.06
CA HIS A 51 19.95 -13.16 15.00
C HIS A 51 18.65 -12.43 15.39
N GLY A 52 18.05 -12.80 16.52
CA GLY A 52 16.76 -12.29 16.99
C GLY A 52 15.59 -12.89 16.21
N VAL A 53 14.53 -13.34 16.92
CA VAL A 53 13.19 -13.16 16.32
C VAL A 53 13.10 -11.67 16.08
N ARG A 54 12.88 -11.24 14.83
CA ARG A 54 12.40 -9.88 14.55
C ARG A 54 11.03 -9.74 15.21
N ARG A 55 11.00 -9.57 16.54
CA ARG A 55 9.80 -9.26 17.30
C ARG A 55 9.27 -8.00 16.66
N VAL A 56 8.06 -8.06 16.10
CA VAL A 56 7.35 -6.87 15.68
C VAL A 56 7.21 -5.99 16.93
N ARG A 57 8.10 -5.01 17.07
CA ARG A 57 8.12 -4.15 18.26
C ARG A 57 6.91 -3.23 18.18
N ARG A 58 6.26 -2.96 19.31
CA ARG A 58 5.08 -2.10 19.34
C ARG A 58 5.48 -0.67 19.69
N SER A 59 4.88 0.29 19.00
CA SER A 59 4.92 1.72 19.31
C SER A 59 3.51 2.17 19.67
N ALA A 60 3.36 2.96 20.73
CA ALA A 60 2.05 3.43 21.19
C ALA A 60 1.38 4.37 20.17
N ASP A 61 2.18 5.20 19.50
CA ASP A 61 1.76 6.21 18.53
C ASP A 61 2.93 6.56 17.59
N PHE A 62 2.75 7.58 16.74
CA PHE A 62 3.82 8.09 15.90
C PHE A 62 4.94 8.79 16.68
N GLY A 63 4.67 9.44 17.81
CA GLY A 63 5.74 10.02 18.65
C GLY A 63 6.73 8.96 19.12
N ALA A 64 6.21 7.83 19.60
CA ALA A 64 6.99 6.66 19.99
C ALA A 64 7.71 5.99 18.81
N LEU A 65 7.12 6.02 17.61
CA LEU A 65 7.78 5.52 16.39
C LEU A 65 8.92 6.45 15.94
N ARG A 66 8.72 7.77 15.99
CA ARG A 66 9.75 8.76 15.64
C ARG A 66 10.95 8.66 16.57
N GLY A 67 10.71 8.47 17.87
CA GLY A 67 11.76 8.37 18.89
C GLY A 67 12.58 7.07 18.88
N VAL A 68 12.38 6.17 17.92
CA VAL A 68 13.17 4.93 17.82
C VAL A 68 14.59 5.25 17.37
N ALA A 69 15.56 4.97 18.22
CA ALA A 69 16.98 5.00 17.88
C ALA A 69 17.46 3.64 17.34
N ASP A 70 18.66 3.64 16.73
CA ASP A 70 19.39 2.43 16.29
C ASP A 70 18.60 1.52 15.34
N MET A 71 17.83 2.13 14.44
CA MET A 71 17.02 1.43 13.44
C MET A 71 17.91 0.80 12.37
N GLN A 72 17.64 -0.45 12.03
CA GLN A 72 18.26 -1.12 10.89
C GLN A 72 17.29 -1.22 9.71
N ALA A 73 17.82 -1.30 8.50
CA ALA A 73 17.02 -1.51 7.31
C ALA A 73 16.13 -2.76 7.47
N LEU A 74 14.86 -2.63 7.09
CA LEU A 74 13.83 -3.67 7.22
C LEU A 74 13.42 -3.99 8.67
N ASP A 75 13.77 -3.16 9.65
CA ASP A 75 13.17 -3.25 10.99
C ASP A 75 11.67 -3.07 10.90
N VAL A 76 10.92 -3.86 11.68
CA VAL A 76 9.44 -3.88 11.62
C VAL A 76 8.85 -3.47 12.95
N ARG A 77 7.87 -2.56 12.92
CA ARG A 77 7.12 -2.10 14.10
C ARG A 77 5.63 -2.03 13.86
N TRP A 78 4.85 -2.40 14.87
CA TRP A 78 3.41 -2.20 14.89
C TRP A 78 3.10 -0.90 15.65
N VAL A 79 2.39 0.03 15.02
CA VAL A 79 1.89 1.26 15.65
C VAL A 79 0.42 1.06 15.99
N THR A 80 0.07 1.21 17.26
CA THR A 80 -1.32 1.06 17.73
C THR A 80 -2.25 2.02 16.98
N GLY A 81 -3.36 1.51 16.44
CA GLY A 81 -4.33 2.30 15.68
C GLY A 81 -3.95 2.61 14.23
N HIS A 82 -2.72 2.30 13.80
CA HIS A 82 -2.23 2.66 12.46
C HIS A 82 -1.75 1.46 11.62
N GLY A 83 -1.15 0.43 12.23
CA GLY A 83 -0.75 -0.80 11.54
C GLY A 83 0.75 -1.10 11.58
N VAL A 84 1.25 -1.88 10.63
CA VAL A 84 2.66 -2.33 10.60
C VAL A 84 3.49 -1.40 9.72
N TYR A 85 4.68 -1.05 10.19
CA TYR A 85 5.66 -0.23 9.50
C TYR A 85 6.96 -1.00 9.37
N TRP A 86 7.68 -0.77 8.29
CA TRP A 86 9.05 -1.23 8.12
C TRP A 86 9.98 -0.04 7.86
N TYR A 87 11.22 -0.13 8.30
CA TYR A 87 12.20 0.94 8.16
C TYR A 87 12.94 0.85 6.82
N ASP A 88 12.79 1.89 6.00
CA ASP A 88 13.53 2.09 4.76
C ASP A 88 14.71 3.03 5.02
N ALA A 89 15.92 2.46 5.13
CA ALA A 89 17.13 3.24 5.40
C ALA A 89 17.66 4.00 4.16
N ALA A 90 17.23 3.63 2.95
CA ALA A 90 17.79 4.16 1.69
C ALA A 90 17.03 5.38 1.16
N THR A 91 15.80 5.57 1.62
CA THR A 91 14.87 6.59 1.11
C THR A 91 15.02 7.93 1.83
N SER A 92 14.99 9.03 1.07
CA SER A 92 15.00 10.41 1.58
C SER A 92 13.70 11.19 1.31
N ASP A 93 12.61 10.49 1.00
CA ASP A 93 11.31 11.08 0.68
C ASP A 93 10.78 12.02 1.78
N ALA A 94 9.80 12.84 1.42
CA ALA A 94 9.06 13.64 2.39
C ALA A 94 8.23 12.75 3.34
N GLU A 95 8.01 13.24 4.56
CA GLU A 95 7.10 12.60 5.51
C GLU A 95 5.65 12.80 5.05
N GLU A 96 4.84 11.74 5.09
CA GLU A 96 3.43 11.73 4.72
C GLU A 96 2.65 10.81 5.68
N PRO A 97 2.31 11.28 6.89
CA PRO A 97 1.54 10.47 7.83
C PRO A 97 0.11 10.22 7.30
N PRO A 98 -0.48 9.02 7.50
CA PRO A 98 0.06 7.89 8.26
C PRO A 98 0.95 6.95 7.43
N TRP A 99 1.18 7.20 6.15
CA TRP A 99 1.82 6.24 5.24
C TRP A 99 3.33 6.14 5.39
N SER A 100 3.94 7.24 5.81
CA SER A 100 5.36 7.44 5.82
C SER A 100 5.68 8.36 7.01
N VAL A 101 6.55 7.92 7.92
CA VAL A 101 6.89 8.65 9.16
C VAL A 101 8.40 8.78 9.26
N LYS A 102 8.90 10.01 9.42
CA LYS A 102 10.34 10.24 9.57
C LYS A 102 10.79 9.95 11.00
N PRO A 103 11.93 9.30 11.21
CA PRO A 103 12.51 9.19 12.54
C PRO A 103 12.93 10.58 13.06
N SER A 104 13.02 10.74 14.38
CA SER A 104 13.47 11.99 15.01
C SER A 104 14.96 12.26 14.81
N SER A 105 15.73 11.22 14.48
CA SER A 105 17.16 11.30 14.17
C SER A 105 17.54 10.25 13.10
N GLY A 106 18.61 10.54 12.34
CA GLY A 106 19.11 9.66 11.28
C GLY A 106 18.53 9.95 9.90
N VAL A 107 18.77 9.01 8.98
CA VAL A 107 18.30 9.04 7.58
C VAL A 107 17.41 7.83 7.32
N GLY A 108 16.38 8.00 6.49
CA GLY A 108 15.42 6.94 6.17
C GLY A 108 13.99 7.30 6.53
N LEU A 109 13.12 6.29 6.47
CA LEU A 109 11.69 6.48 6.67
C LEU A 109 10.98 5.21 7.14
N TRP A 110 10.08 5.33 8.11
CA TRP A 110 9.15 4.27 8.46
C TRP A 110 8.02 4.23 7.43
N ARG A 111 7.96 3.18 6.64
CA ARG A 111 6.93 2.99 5.62
C ARG A 111 5.86 2.02 6.12
N HIS A 112 4.61 2.44 6.07
CA HIS A 112 3.50 1.55 6.39
C HIS A 112 3.52 0.35 5.42
N THR A 113 3.31 -0.88 5.90
CA THR A 113 3.30 -2.07 5.04
C THR A 113 2.21 -2.02 3.98
N GLU A 114 1.13 -1.28 4.25
CA GLU A 114 0.15 -1.00 3.22
C GLU A 114 0.68 0.00 2.18
N SER A 115 1.56 0.95 2.54
CA SER A 115 2.19 1.87 1.57
C SER A 115 3.26 1.20 0.71
N ALA A 116 4.00 0.23 1.23
CA ALA A 116 4.89 -0.59 0.41
C ALA A 116 4.16 -1.56 -0.54
N ARG A 117 2.91 -1.91 -0.22
CA ARG A 117 2.01 -2.62 -1.16
C ARG A 117 1.31 -1.69 -2.15
N ARG A 118 1.43 -0.37 -2.00
CA ARG A 118 0.87 0.65 -2.93
C ARG A 118 1.80 1.00 -4.08
N THR A 119 3.06 0.60 -4.01
CA THR A 119 4.02 0.68 -5.13
C THR A 119 3.90 -0.49 -6.11
N GLU A 120 3.10 -1.51 -5.80
CA GLU A 120 2.70 -2.53 -6.77
C GLU A 120 1.59 -1.97 -7.69
N VAL A 121 1.81 -2.08 -9.00
CA VAL A 121 0.85 -1.65 -10.04
C VAL A 121 -0.51 -2.32 -9.79
N GLY A 122 -1.57 -1.52 -9.59
CA GLY A 122 -2.95 -1.99 -9.63
C GLY A 122 -3.71 -2.17 -8.30
N ARG A 123 -3.35 -1.50 -7.20
CA ARG A 123 -4.17 -1.51 -5.95
C ARG A 123 -4.63 -0.14 -5.48
N ALA A 124 -5.74 -0.14 -4.74
CA ALA A 124 -6.52 1.02 -4.31
C ALA A 124 -5.72 2.08 -3.53
N PHE A 125 -5.90 3.35 -3.93
CA PHE A 125 -5.28 4.51 -3.30
C PHE A 125 -6.35 5.31 -2.55
N HIS A 126 -6.13 5.54 -1.25
CA HIS A 126 -6.96 6.39 -0.40
C HIS A 126 -6.19 7.68 -0.07
N ARG A 127 -6.74 8.85 -0.42
CA ARG A 127 -6.14 10.15 -0.11
C ARG A 127 -7.19 11.09 0.48
N PHE A 128 -6.84 11.68 1.63
CA PHE A 128 -7.60 12.79 2.20
C PHE A 128 -7.11 14.09 1.57
N PHE A 129 -8.02 14.84 0.95
CA PHE A 129 -7.68 16.11 0.32
C PHE A 129 -8.74 17.15 0.65
N THR A 130 -8.39 18.09 1.53
CA THR A 130 -9.18 19.31 1.72
C THR A 130 -8.44 20.43 1.01
N VAL A 131 -8.84 20.79 -0.21
CA VAL A 131 -8.41 22.06 -0.80
C VAL A 131 -9.58 23.03 -0.72
N PRO A 132 -9.46 24.09 0.10
CA PRO A 132 -10.33 25.25 -0.01
C PRO A 132 -10.01 25.92 -1.35
N LEU A 133 -10.84 25.68 -2.36
CA LEU A 133 -10.66 26.27 -3.68
C LEU A 133 -11.37 27.63 -3.69
N SER A 134 -10.68 28.67 -3.23
CA SER A 134 -11.21 30.04 -3.17
C SER A 134 -11.11 30.81 -4.49
N THR A 135 -10.60 30.19 -5.56
CA THR A 135 -10.44 30.81 -6.88
C THR A 135 -11.34 30.13 -7.90
N VAL A 136 -12.18 30.95 -8.54
CA VAL A 136 -12.97 30.58 -9.70
C VAL A 136 -12.02 30.07 -10.77
N ASN A 137 -12.18 28.80 -11.15
CA ASN A 137 -11.42 28.21 -12.24
C ASN A 137 -12.37 27.77 -13.36
N SER A 138 -12.23 28.43 -14.51
CA SER A 138 -12.91 28.06 -15.76
C SER A 138 -12.24 26.87 -16.46
N GLU A 139 -11.09 26.42 -15.97
CA GLU A 139 -10.34 25.28 -16.48
C GLU A 139 -10.40 24.09 -15.52
N TRP A 140 -10.18 22.89 -16.07
CA TRP A 140 -10.09 21.68 -15.27
C TRP A 140 -8.78 21.65 -14.50
N THR A 141 -8.87 21.38 -13.21
CA THR A 141 -7.71 21.30 -12.31
C THR A 141 -7.67 19.98 -11.56
N ASP A 142 -6.46 19.50 -11.32
CA ASP A 142 -6.23 18.23 -10.63
C ASP A 142 -6.70 18.34 -9.17
N ALA A 143 -7.60 17.44 -8.76
CA ALA A 143 -8.17 17.39 -7.42
C ALA A 143 -7.26 16.68 -6.40
N GLY A 144 -6.00 16.42 -6.77
CA GLY A 144 -5.04 15.69 -5.93
C GLY A 144 -5.25 14.17 -5.84
N LEU A 145 -6.34 13.60 -6.35
CA LEU A 145 -6.49 12.14 -6.49
C LEU A 145 -6.03 11.69 -7.88
N ALA A 146 -4.89 11.02 -7.92
CA ALA A 146 -4.30 10.51 -9.15
C ALA A 146 -3.67 9.13 -8.92
N VAL A 147 -3.73 8.26 -9.93
CA VAL A 147 -3.08 6.96 -9.97
C VAL A 147 -2.34 6.85 -11.31
N THR A 148 -1.04 6.52 -11.26
CA THR A 148 -0.24 6.23 -12.45
C THR A 148 -0.04 4.74 -12.58
N LEU A 149 -0.58 4.16 -13.65
CA LEU A 149 -0.35 2.78 -14.06
C LEU A 149 0.83 2.76 -15.01
N ARG A 150 1.93 2.14 -14.59
CA ARG A 150 3.17 2.14 -15.38
C ARG A 150 3.20 1.01 -16.40
N GLY A 151 3.70 1.31 -17.59
CA GLY A 151 3.97 0.30 -18.62
C GLY A 151 2.75 -0.49 -19.10
N ALA A 152 1.63 0.20 -19.32
CA ALA A 152 0.46 -0.41 -19.96
C ALA A 152 0.75 -0.77 -21.42
N HIS A 153 0.20 -1.88 -21.89
CA HIS A 153 0.23 -2.23 -23.32
C HIS A 153 -0.99 -1.66 -24.03
N ALA A 154 -0.83 -1.32 -25.32
CA ALA A 154 -1.96 -0.94 -26.15
C ALA A 154 -3.03 -2.05 -26.13
N ARG A 155 -4.30 -1.64 -26.04
CA ARG A 155 -5.50 -2.48 -25.95
C ARG A 155 -5.71 -3.21 -24.61
N GLU A 156 -4.85 -3.05 -23.61
CA GLU A 156 -5.17 -3.45 -22.23
C GLU A 156 -6.39 -2.68 -21.73
N TRP A 157 -7.11 -3.28 -20.78
CA TRP A 157 -8.21 -2.60 -20.11
C TRP A 157 -7.72 -2.00 -18.80
N VAL A 158 -8.19 -0.81 -18.48
CA VAL A 158 -7.99 -0.17 -17.18
C VAL A 158 -9.33 -0.20 -16.46
N GLN A 159 -9.39 -0.91 -15.34
CA GLN A 159 -10.57 -0.86 -14.46
C GLN A 159 -10.35 0.21 -13.40
N ILE A 160 -11.32 1.12 -13.27
CA ILE A 160 -11.23 2.31 -12.44
C ILE A 160 -12.39 2.28 -11.44
N HIS A 161 -12.08 2.45 -10.16
CA HIS A 161 -13.07 2.61 -9.10
C HIS A 161 -12.82 3.93 -8.37
N LEU A 162 -13.88 4.70 -8.15
CA LEU A 162 -13.84 5.92 -7.34
C LEU A 162 -14.86 5.78 -6.22
N HIS A 163 -14.41 5.84 -4.98
CA HIS A 163 -15.27 5.84 -3.81
C HIS A 163 -14.97 7.06 -2.95
N GLY A 164 -15.97 7.68 -2.36
CA GLY A 164 -15.73 8.77 -1.41
C GLY A 164 -16.93 9.66 -1.19
N ASP A 165 -16.78 10.52 -0.20
CA ASP A 165 -17.73 11.57 0.14
C ASP A 165 -17.32 12.87 -0.57
N PHE A 166 -18.17 13.35 -1.47
CA PHE A 166 -17.92 14.59 -2.22
C PHE A 166 -18.87 15.66 -1.70
N ARG A 167 -18.36 16.87 -1.46
CA ARG A 167 -19.16 18.02 -1.03
C ARG A 167 -18.89 19.23 -1.92
N VAL A 168 -19.96 19.81 -2.45
CA VAL A 168 -19.88 21.10 -3.13
C VAL A 168 -20.48 22.16 -2.19
N GLU A 169 -19.69 23.15 -1.82
CA GLU A 169 -20.13 24.32 -1.05
C GLU A 169 -20.33 25.51 -1.99
N GLY A 170 -21.57 25.96 -2.20
CA GLY A 170 -21.90 27.09 -3.08
C GLY A 170 -22.53 26.68 -4.42
N LEU A 171 -22.58 27.62 -5.36
CA LEU A 171 -23.18 27.39 -6.68
C LEU A 171 -22.26 26.54 -7.56
N ALA A 172 -22.79 25.44 -8.09
CA ALA A 172 -22.36 24.68 -9.26
C ALA A 172 -20.82 24.47 -9.44
N GLY A 173 -20.32 23.32 -9.02
CA GLY A 173 -19.05 22.74 -9.48
C GLY A 173 -19.27 21.43 -10.22
N VAL A 174 -18.31 21.01 -11.05
CA VAL A 174 -18.35 19.72 -11.76
C VAL A 174 -17.05 18.97 -11.47
N TYR A 175 -17.17 17.67 -11.25
CA TYR A 175 -16.04 16.76 -11.20
C TYR A 175 -16.04 15.84 -12.41
N ARG A 176 -14.85 15.38 -12.80
CA ARG A 176 -14.68 14.30 -13.76
C ARG A 176 -13.54 13.38 -13.35
N VAL A 177 -13.56 12.18 -13.89
CA VAL A 177 -12.37 11.33 -13.97
C VAL A 177 -11.80 11.44 -15.38
N ALA A 178 -10.51 11.78 -15.46
CA ALA A 178 -9.76 11.87 -16.69
C ALA A 178 -8.69 10.78 -16.73
N VAL A 179 -8.56 10.14 -17.88
CA VAL A 179 -7.47 9.19 -18.19
C VAL A 179 -6.53 9.86 -19.17
N ILE A 180 -5.25 9.94 -18.84
CA ILE A 180 -4.22 10.58 -19.66
C ILE A 180 -3.20 9.51 -20.04
N GLU A 181 -3.12 9.19 -21.31
CA GLU A 181 -2.16 8.21 -21.84
C GLU A 181 -0.78 8.85 -22.07
N SER A 182 0.21 8.01 -22.36
CA SER A 182 1.63 8.40 -22.44
C SER A 182 1.94 9.42 -23.55
N ASP A 183 1.11 9.48 -24.59
CA ASP A 183 1.18 10.46 -25.68
C ASP A 183 0.48 11.79 -25.35
N GLY A 184 -0.09 11.91 -24.15
CA GLY A 184 -0.86 13.07 -23.71
C GLY A 184 -2.35 13.02 -24.09
N THR A 185 -2.82 11.94 -24.72
CA THR A 185 -4.24 11.77 -25.05
C THR A 185 -5.07 11.76 -23.77
N LEU A 186 -6.01 12.70 -23.67
CA LEU A 186 -6.94 12.83 -22.55
C LEU A 186 -8.31 12.25 -22.94
N THR A 187 -8.74 11.24 -22.20
CA THR A 187 -10.08 10.65 -22.29
C THR A 187 -10.88 10.99 -21.04
N GLU A 188 -12.05 11.59 -21.24
CA GLU A 188 -12.99 11.88 -20.16
C GLU A 188 -13.93 10.68 -19.97
N LEU A 189 -14.14 10.24 -18.73
CA LEU A 189 -15.06 9.14 -18.43
C LEU A 189 -16.44 9.70 -18.08
N PRO A 190 -17.43 9.66 -18.98
CA PRO A 190 -18.71 10.36 -18.79
C PRO A 190 -19.52 9.76 -17.63
N GLU A 191 -19.39 8.44 -17.42
CA GLU A 191 -20.03 7.71 -16.31
C GLU A 191 -19.55 8.17 -14.92
N MET A 192 -18.43 8.89 -14.87
CA MET A 192 -17.84 9.45 -13.65
C MET A 192 -17.82 10.98 -13.67
N ALA A 193 -18.68 11.62 -14.48
CA ALA A 193 -18.87 13.06 -14.48
C ALA A 193 -20.07 13.44 -13.58
N PHE A 194 -19.87 14.33 -12.61
CA PHE A 194 -20.93 14.75 -11.67
C PHE A 194 -21.33 16.19 -11.98
N GLY A 195 -22.54 16.35 -12.52
CA GLY A 195 -23.13 17.63 -12.91
C GLY A 195 -23.56 18.53 -11.74
N MET A 196 -24.12 19.69 -12.09
CA MET A 196 -24.49 20.78 -11.18
C MET A 196 -25.25 20.31 -9.92
N TRP A 197 -24.68 20.61 -8.75
CA TRP A 197 -25.33 20.36 -7.47
C TRP A 197 -26.09 21.60 -6.97
N PRO A 198 -27.36 21.47 -6.55
CA PRO A 198 -28.00 22.47 -5.70
C PRO A 198 -27.36 22.43 -4.31
N ALA A 199 -27.24 23.60 -3.70
CA ALA A 199 -26.37 23.91 -2.57
C ALA A 199 -26.47 22.95 -1.35
N ALA A 200 -25.29 22.70 -0.76
CA ALA A 200 -25.01 22.16 0.56
C ALA A 200 -25.42 20.70 0.85
N GLY A 201 -24.40 19.82 0.90
CA GLY A 201 -24.52 18.47 1.48
C GLY A 201 -23.33 17.58 1.10
N THR A 202 -22.98 16.65 1.97
CA THR A 202 -22.05 15.55 1.66
C THR A 202 -22.83 14.44 0.96
N GLN A 203 -22.35 13.93 -0.17
CA GLN A 203 -22.93 12.73 -0.78
C GLN A 203 -21.89 11.62 -0.94
N PRO A 204 -22.16 10.42 -0.39
CA PRO A 204 -21.35 9.26 -0.66
C PRO A 204 -21.53 8.85 -2.11
N ARG A 205 -20.41 8.60 -2.77
CA ARG A 205 -20.38 8.18 -4.16
C ARG A 205 -19.47 6.98 -4.35
N ALA A 206 -19.91 6.11 -5.26
CA ALA A 206 -19.17 4.95 -5.72
C ALA A 206 -19.38 4.84 -7.23
N PHE A 207 -18.30 4.81 -7.99
CA PHE A 207 -18.31 4.68 -9.44
C PHE A 207 -17.32 3.62 -9.86
N CYS A 208 -17.67 2.89 -10.92
CA CYS A 208 -16.77 1.98 -11.60
C CYS A 208 -16.85 2.28 -13.09
N ALA A 209 -15.70 2.39 -13.74
CA ALA A 209 -15.59 2.57 -15.18
C ALA A 209 -14.48 1.69 -15.73
N VAL A 210 -14.52 1.45 -17.03
CA VAL A 210 -13.43 0.79 -17.77
C VAL A 210 -12.96 1.68 -18.90
N HIS A 211 -11.65 1.73 -19.10
CA HIS A 211 -11.00 2.44 -20.20
C HIS A 211 -10.15 1.46 -21.00
N ARG A 212 -10.11 1.61 -22.32
CA ARG A 212 -9.25 0.79 -23.18
C ARG A 212 -8.04 1.59 -23.60
N VAL A 213 -6.84 1.11 -23.27
CA VAL A 213 -5.59 1.80 -23.58
C VAL A 213 -5.39 1.91 -25.09
N GLY A 214 -5.22 3.12 -25.61
CA GLY A 214 -4.94 3.39 -27.01
C GLY A 214 -3.46 3.19 -27.36
N VAL A 215 -2.57 3.72 -26.53
CA VAL A 215 -1.11 3.76 -26.74
C VAL A 215 -0.38 3.12 -25.56
N ALA A 216 0.63 2.29 -25.88
CA ALA A 216 1.47 1.66 -24.85
C ALA A 216 2.30 2.70 -24.09
N GLY A 217 2.43 2.54 -22.77
CA GLY A 217 3.16 3.46 -21.90
C GLY A 217 2.46 3.68 -20.56
N ASP A 218 2.81 4.74 -19.86
CA ASP A 218 2.17 5.09 -18.60
C ASP A 218 0.75 5.65 -18.83
N VAL A 219 -0.18 5.24 -17.98
CA VAL A 219 -1.58 5.71 -17.97
C VAL A 219 -1.85 6.40 -16.64
N ASN A 220 -2.19 7.68 -16.68
CA ASN A 220 -2.51 8.48 -15.52
C ASN A 220 -4.02 8.65 -15.39
N VAL A 221 -4.62 8.09 -14.34
CA VAL A 221 -6.02 8.29 -14.00
C VAL A 221 -6.10 9.37 -12.94
N LYS A 222 -6.88 10.42 -13.15
CA LYS A 222 -6.98 11.57 -12.24
C LYS A 222 -8.42 11.99 -12.01
N VAL A 223 -8.74 12.43 -10.81
CA VAL A 223 -9.95 13.22 -10.54
C VAL A 223 -9.62 14.69 -10.80
N GLN A 224 -10.44 15.33 -11.62
CA GLN A 224 -10.34 16.76 -11.90
C GLN A 224 -11.64 17.46 -11.51
N PHE A 225 -11.54 18.74 -11.20
CA PHE A 225 -12.70 19.58 -10.91
C PHE A 225 -12.65 20.88 -11.74
N LYS A 226 -13.82 21.49 -11.91
CA LYS A 226 -13.98 22.82 -12.51
C LYS A 226 -15.14 23.53 -11.82
N THR A 227 -15.03 24.84 -11.64
CA THR A 227 -16.11 25.66 -11.08
C THR A 227 -17.01 26.22 -12.20
N LEU A 228 -18.31 26.29 -11.96
CA LEU A 228 -19.29 26.90 -12.87
C LEU A 228 -19.85 28.18 -12.23
N GLY A 229 -19.01 29.18 -12.02
CA GLY A 229 -19.45 30.50 -11.54
C GLY A 229 -18.49 31.17 -10.57
N ALA A 230 -18.76 32.45 -10.27
CA ALA A 230 -17.84 33.33 -9.56
C ALA A 230 -17.63 33.03 -8.06
N SER A 231 -18.30 32.01 -7.50
CA SER A 231 -18.31 31.75 -6.04
C SER A 231 -18.56 30.28 -5.67
N ALA A 232 -17.99 29.34 -6.43
CA ALA A 232 -18.12 27.92 -6.15
C ALA A 232 -16.91 27.42 -5.33
N ASN A 233 -17.15 26.79 -4.18
CA ASN A 233 -16.14 26.01 -3.47
C ASN A 233 -16.42 24.52 -3.67
N VAL A 234 -15.40 23.79 -4.05
CA VAL A 234 -15.49 22.35 -4.32
C VAL A 234 -14.60 21.64 -3.30
N GLN A 235 -15.16 20.72 -2.51
CA GLN A 235 -14.44 20.04 -1.43
C GLN A 235 -14.63 18.53 -1.50
N ILE A 236 -13.53 17.79 -1.35
CA ILE A 236 -13.61 16.35 -1.11
C ILE A 236 -13.55 16.21 0.41
N LEU A 237 -14.63 15.71 1.02
CA LEU A 237 -14.70 15.57 2.47
C LEU A 237 -14.57 14.11 2.86
N GLY A 238 -13.71 13.80 3.82
CA GLY A 238 -13.54 12.41 4.28
C GLY A 238 -12.69 11.55 3.34
N PRO A 239 -12.64 10.23 3.57
CA PRO A 239 -11.79 9.34 2.80
C PRO A 239 -12.35 9.18 1.38
N ALA A 240 -11.72 9.84 0.40
CA ALA A 240 -11.90 9.52 -1.00
C ALA A 240 -10.79 8.58 -1.48
N ALA A 241 -11.15 7.67 -2.38
CA ALA A 241 -10.31 6.63 -2.90
C ALA A 241 -10.46 6.56 -4.41
N LEU A 242 -9.36 6.71 -5.13
CA LEU A 242 -9.28 6.43 -6.55
C LEU A 242 -8.46 5.15 -6.70
N VAL A 243 -9.02 4.16 -7.37
CA VAL A 243 -8.37 2.89 -7.66
C VAL A 243 -8.33 2.75 -9.16
N ALA A 244 -7.17 2.39 -9.69
CA ALA A 244 -7.07 1.97 -11.08
C ALA A 244 -6.19 0.72 -11.15
N GLN A 245 -6.54 -0.22 -12.02
CA GLN A 245 -5.75 -1.41 -12.27
C GLN A 245 -5.75 -1.79 -13.74
N LEU A 246 -4.61 -2.29 -14.22
CA LEU A 246 -4.52 -2.91 -15.54
C LEU A 246 -5.12 -4.31 -15.48
N VAL A 247 -6.08 -4.55 -16.37
CA VAL A 247 -6.68 -5.86 -16.62
C VAL A 247 -6.07 -6.38 -17.90
N ARG A 248 -5.15 -7.33 -17.72
CA ARG A 248 -4.52 -8.06 -18.82
C ARG A 248 -5.44 -9.21 -19.24
N PRO A 249 -5.72 -9.37 -20.54
CA PRO A 249 -6.42 -10.55 -21.04
C PRO A 249 -5.63 -11.85 -20.78
#